data_AF-A0A350PBV4-F1
#
_entry.id   AF-A0A350PBV4-F1
#
_cell.length_a   1.000
_cell.length_b   1.000
_cell.length_c   1.000
_cell.angle_alpha   90.00
_cell.angle_beta   90.00
_cell.angle_gamma   90.00
#
_symmetry.space_group_name_H-M   'P 1'
#
loop_
_entity.id
_entity.type
_entity.pdbx_description
1 polymer ?
#
loop_
_entity_poly.entity_id
_entity_poly.type
_entity_poly.pdbx_seq_one_letter_code
_entity_poly.pdbx_strand_id
1 'polypeptide(L)' 'ATEIFEIIKKRRSKFFHELHTERGATLEDIEQSISVKSIDENNFKSILKEFETSLVIFTGSFYFYSTVKRWVSNC' A
#
# COMPACT_ATOMS: atom_id res chain seq x y z
N ALA A 1 -3.75 -15.30 -7.32
CA ALA A 1 -3.46 -14.44 -6.14
C ALA A 1 -2.04 -14.66 -5.61
N THR A 2 -1.59 -15.91 -5.48
CA THR A 2 -0.27 -16.30 -4.95
C THR A 2 0.92 -15.62 -5.64
N GLU A 3 0.90 -15.48 -6.97
CA GLU A 3 2.03 -14.89 -7.71
C GLU A 3 2.29 -13.42 -7.40
N ILE A 4 1.24 -12.59 -7.32
CA ILE A 4 1.38 -11.17 -6.97
C ILE A 4 1.97 -11.02 -5.57
N PHE A 5 1.52 -11.88 -4.66
CA PHE A 5 1.98 -11.87 -3.28
C PHE A 5 3.48 -12.20 -3.18
N GLU A 6 3.97 -13.18 -3.95
CA GLU A 6 5.39 -13.50 -4.04
C GLU A 6 6.23 -12.41 -4.71
N ILE A 7 5.67 -11.71 -5.71
CA ILE A 7 6.33 -10.53 -6.31
C ILE A 7 6.49 -9.42 -5.27
N ILE A 8 5.46 -9.16 -4.46
CA ILE A 8 5.48 -8.14 -3.41
C ILE A 8 6.49 -8.52 -2.33
N LYS A 9 6.49 -9.76 -1.84
CA LYS A 9 7.42 -10.23 -0.79
C LYS A 9 8.88 -9.90 -1.08
N LYS A 10 9.32 -10.06 -2.33
CA LYS A 10 10.69 -9.81 -2.79
C LYS A 10 11.10 -8.33 -2.78
N ARG A 11 10.18 -7.38 -2.61
CA ARG A 11 10.48 -5.94 -2.59
C ARG A 11 10.97 -5.49 -1.23
N ARG A 12 11.93 -4.55 -1.20
CA ARG A 12 12.49 -4.02 0.06
C ARG A 12 11.47 -3.16 0.82
N SER A 13 10.95 -2.12 0.17
CA SER A 13 9.96 -1.21 0.76
C SER A 13 8.56 -1.67 0.40
N LYS A 14 7.74 -1.94 1.40
CA LYS A 14 6.36 -2.42 1.25
C LYS A 14 5.46 -1.67 2.21
N PHE A 15 4.36 -1.15 1.70
CA PHE A 15 3.39 -0.38 2.47
C PHE A 15 2.00 -0.98 2.28
N PHE A 16 1.18 -0.89 3.31
CA PHE A 16 -0.19 -1.39 3.29
C PHE A 16 -1.17 -0.30 3.76
N HIS A 17 -2.21 -0.10 2.96
CA HIS A 17 -3.32 0.80 3.28
C HIS A 17 -4.54 -0.04 3.64
N GLU A 18 -5.02 0.11 4.87
CA GLU A 18 -6.23 -0.54 5.32
C GLU A 18 -7.46 0.28 4.89
N LEU A 19 -8.37 -0.35 4.14
CA LEU A 19 -9.58 0.31 3.60
C LEU A 19 -10.73 0.36 4.62
N HIS A 20 -10.59 -0.30 5.79
CA HIS A 20 -11.61 -0.43 6.84
C HIS A 20 -13.01 -0.81 6.29
N THR A 21 -13.08 -1.90 5.54
CA THR A 21 -14.34 -2.47 5.02
C THR A 21 -14.52 -3.88 5.57
N GLU A 22 -15.76 -4.38 5.64
CA GLU A 22 -16.07 -5.73 6.14
C GLU A 22 -15.25 -6.84 5.46
N ARG A 23 -14.90 -6.66 4.19
CA ARG A 23 -14.14 -7.63 3.38
C ARG A 23 -12.65 -7.27 3.22
N GLY A 24 -12.21 -6.16 3.80
CA GLY A 24 -10.84 -5.70 3.71
C GLY A 24 -9.97 -6.45 4.71
N ALA A 25 -8.76 -6.83 4.29
CA ALA A 25 -7.76 -7.34 5.22
C ALA A 25 -7.31 -6.20 6.15
N THR A 26 -7.11 -6.54 7.42
CA THR A 26 -6.48 -5.63 8.40
C THR A 26 -4.96 -5.62 8.20
N LEU A 27 -4.29 -4.62 8.79
CA LEU A 27 -2.82 -4.63 8.84
C LEU A 27 -2.30 -5.92 9.52
N GLU A 28 -2.93 -6.35 10.60
CA GLU A 28 -2.58 -7.54 11.36
C GLU A 28 -2.67 -8.80 10.50
N ASP A 29 -3.71 -8.94 9.67
CA ASP A 29 -3.87 -10.08 8.74
C ASP A 29 -2.72 -10.15 7.72
N ILE A 30 -2.28 -8.98 7.23
CA ILE A 30 -1.24 -8.89 6.19
C ILE A 30 0.15 -9.13 6.80
N GLU A 31 0.40 -8.60 8.00
CA GLU A 31 1.68 -8.75 8.70
C GLU A 31 2.01 -10.19 9.07
N GLN A 32 1.00 -11.06 9.26
CA GLN A 32 1.20 -12.50 9.41
C GLN A 32 1.89 -13.15 8.21
N SER A 33 1.78 -12.55 7.02
CA SER A 33 2.29 -13.13 5.77
C SER A 33 3.42 -12.33 5.13
N ILE A 34 3.46 -11.00 5.33
CA ILE A 34 4.48 -10.10 4.79
C ILE A 34 4.71 -8.94 5.75
N SER A 35 5.97 -8.67 6.11
CA SER A 35 6.32 -7.43 6.81
C SER A 35 6.08 -6.21 5.91
N VAL A 36 5.17 -5.34 6.33
CA VAL A 36 4.78 -4.11 5.65
C VAL A 36 4.76 -2.95 6.66
N LYS A 37 4.82 -1.71 6.18
CA LYS A 37 4.56 -0.52 6.99
C LYS A 37 3.15 0.00 6.70
N SER A 38 2.45 0.58 7.68
CA SER A 38 1.17 1.23 7.43
C SER A 38 1.34 2.51 6.60
N ILE A 39 0.39 2.75 5.70
CA ILE A 39 0.23 4.03 5.00
C ILE A 39 -1.23 4.47 5.07
N ASP A 40 -1.44 5.71 5.49
CA ASP A 40 -2.75 6.30 5.72
C ASP A 40 -2.76 7.81 5.42
N GLU A 41 -3.90 8.46 5.65
CA GLU A 41 -4.08 9.89 5.40
C GLU A 41 -3.13 10.80 6.20
N ASN A 42 -2.58 10.33 7.30
CA ASN A 42 -1.69 11.13 8.17
C ASN A 42 -0.24 11.09 7.68
N ASN A 43 0.20 9.99 7.05
CA ASN A 43 1.61 9.77 6.73
C ASN A 43 1.90 9.62 5.22
N PHE A 44 0.88 9.51 4.35
CA PHE A 44 1.11 9.26 2.92
C PHE A 44 2.02 10.28 2.26
N LYS A 45 1.89 11.58 2.58
CA LYS A 45 2.69 12.63 1.95
C LYS A 45 4.18 12.46 2.22
N SER A 46 4.53 12.17 3.48
CA SER A 46 5.92 11.95 3.86
C SER A 46 6.48 10.72 3.14
N ILE A 47 5.73 9.62 3.17
CA ILE A 47 6.14 8.36 2.56
C ILE A 47 6.30 8.53 1.05
N LEU A 48 5.30 9.07 0.35
CA LEU A 48 5.36 9.21 -1.10
C LEU A 48 6.45 10.17 -1.56
N LYS A 49 6.75 11.22 -0.78
CA LYS A 49 7.87 12.13 -1.06
C LYS A 49 9.24 11.42 -0.99
N GLU A 50 9.42 10.44 -0.10
CA GLU A 50 10.65 9.62 -0.05
C GLU A 50 10.85 8.81 -1.34
N PHE A 51 9.80 8.55 -2.11
CA PHE A 51 9.82 7.74 -3.32
C PHE A 51 9.57 8.53 -4.61
N GLU A 52 9.65 9.86 -4.59
CA GLU A 52 9.36 10.72 -5.75
C GLU A 52 10.20 10.38 -6.99
N THR A 53 11.44 9.92 -6.78
CA THR A 53 12.38 9.52 -7.86
C THR A 53 12.40 8.01 -8.10
N SER A 54 11.57 7.25 -7.40
CA SER A 54 11.54 5.78 -7.44
C SER A 54 10.37 5.25 -8.27
N LEU A 55 10.53 4.07 -8.86
CA LEU A 55 9.42 3.33 -9.44
C LEU A 55 8.54 2.74 -8.32
N VAL A 56 7.37 3.32 -8.11
CA VAL A 56 6.38 2.85 -7.13
C VAL A 56 5.28 2.05 -7.83
N ILE A 57 4.97 0.85 -7.31
CA ILE A 57 3.87 0.02 -7.80
C ILE A 57 2.71 0.12 -6.81
N PHE A 58 1.62 0.73 -7.25
CA PHE A 58 0.34 0.67 -6.53
C PHE A 58 -0.47 -0.52 -7.04
N THR A 59 -0.87 -1.41 -6.14
CA THR A 59 -1.67 -2.60 -6.46
C THR A 59 -2.67 -2.89 -5.34
N GLY A 60 -3.82 -3.46 -5.69
CA GLY A 60 -4.90 -3.72 -4.75
C GLY A 60 -6.26 -3.79 -5.43
N SER A 61 -7.31 -3.48 -4.67
CA SER A 61 -8.70 -3.48 -5.13
C SER A 61 -9.03 -2.25 -5.99
N PHE A 62 -10.14 -2.30 -6.74
CA PHE A 62 -10.66 -1.11 -7.45
C PHE A 62 -10.92 0.08 -6.52
N TYR A 63 -11.36 -0.17 -5.29
CA TYR A 63 -11.59 0.86 -4.29
C TYR A 63 -10.30 1.59 -3.89
N PHE A 64 -9.16 0.88 -3.84
CA PHE A 64 -7.86 1.45 -3.49
C PHE A 64 -7.37 2.51 -4.49
N TYR A 65 -7.68 2.37 -5.79
CA TYR A 65 -7.22 3.32 -6.81
C TYR A 65 -7.75 4.74 -6.60
N SER A 66 -8.93 4.88 -5.99
CA SER A 66 -9.47 6.20 -5.64
C SER A 66 -8.60 6.92 -4.60
N THR A 67 -8.13 6.18 -3.58
CA THR A 67 -7.17 6.66 -2.58
C THR A 67 -5.85 7.03 -3.22
N VAL A 68 -5.28 6.15 -4.05
CA VAL A 68 -3.99 6.41 -4.75
C VAL A 68 -4.09 7.66 -5.62
N LYS A 69 -5.15 7.79 -6.42
CA LYS A 69 -5.37 8.97 -7.27
C LYS A 69 -5.41 10.25 -6.42
N ARG A 70 -6.13 10.23 -5.30
CA ARG A 70 -6.17 11.36 -4.35
C ARG A 70 -4.78 11.67 -3.80
N TRP A 71 -4.04 10.68 -3.32
CA TRP A 71 -2.72 10.88 -2.74
C TRP A 71 -1.72 11.45 -3.74
N VAL A 72 -1.62 10.84 -4.92
CA VAL A 72 -0.71 11.30 -5.98
C VAL A 72 -1.06 12.70 -6.50
N SER A 73 -2.34 13.08 -6.50
CA SER A 73 -2.76 14.43 -6.90
C SER A 73 -2.49 15.51 -5.82
N ASN A 74 -2.24 15.10 -4.58
CA ASN A 74 -2.04 15.99 -3.42
C ASN A 74 -0.61 15.92 -2.85
N CYS A 75 0.29 15.25 -3.55
CA CYS A 75 1.72 15.22 -3.29
C CYS A 75 2.44 16.30 -4.08
#